data_AF-E9SC04-F1
#
_entry.id   AF-E9SC04-F1
#
_cell.length_a   1.000
_cell.length_b   1.000
_cell.length_c   1.000
_cell.angle_alpha   90.00
_cell.angle_beta   90.00
_cell.angle_gamma   90.00
#
_symmetry.space_group_name_H-M   'P 1'
#
loop_
_entity.id
_entity.type
_entity.pdbx_description
1 polymer ?
#
loop_
_entity_poly.entity_id
_entity_poly.type
_entity_poly.pdbx_seq_one_letter_code
_entity_poly.pdbx_strand_id
1 'polypeptide(L)'
;MESVFRSELLGGFQILDIQDFSGQGTALVGMLDAFMDNKGIIAPEEWREFCNDALVQAVFDSYTPLSASSFDIGIRVVNFRPDSLKGKNVSWSLKAEDFEKNGSIHITEDGNYFSAEHFTVELPSVDKITRAELSLCIDGTDIRNHYELEIIPNVSEVDADCIFTEINGKAEEMLRAGGIVILFKQSENSIEGFYCQDFWCYPMFAGISRMMEKPEPVGTMGLVIENDHHALAGFDSKRYSTPAWWDIVQNSRCEILDGNADGKHVIVRMIDNFERNHDLALVYEYDCMGGKVVVCSSDIEKLKQSAEGRVFIKSLTDYAAGR
;
A
#
# COMPACT_ATOMS: atom_id res chain seq x y z
N MET A 1 11.62 -10.88 -1.29
CA MET A 1 12.90 -11.52 -0.92
C MET A 1 13.46 -10.99 0.39
N GLU A 2 13.29 -9.70 0.69
CA GLU A 2 13.69 -9.15 1.99
C GLU A 2 13.21 -9.95 3.20
N SER A 3 11.96 -10.42 3.22
CA SER A 3 11.44 -11.26 4.31
C SER A 3 12.23 -12.55 4.52
N VAL A 4 12.79 -13.12 3.45
CA VAL A 4 13.65 -14.30 3.51
C VAL A 4 15.00 -13.93 4.13
N PHE A 5 15.60 -12.82 3.68
CA PHE A 5 16.84 -12.28 4.22
C PHE A 5 16.73 -11.79 5.68
N ARG A 6 15.52 -11.59 6.20
CA ARG A 6 15.30 -11.35 7.63
C ARG A 6 15.50 -12.59 8.52
N SER A 7 15.69 -13.77 7.92
CA SER A 7 15.93 -15.02 8.65
C SER A 7 17.42 -15.26 8.85
N GLU A 8 17.89 -15.18 10.08
CA GLU A 8 19.32 -15.35 10.44
C GLU A 8 19.91 -16.70 9.96
N LEU A 9 19.12 -17.77 10.01
CA LEU A 9 19.55 -19.13 9.65
C LEU A 9 19.29 -19.48 8.18
N LEU A 10 19.13 -18.48 7.31
CA LEU A 10 18.88 -18.69 5.89
C LEU A 10 20.07 -19.37 5.21
N GLY A 11 19.83 -20.54 4.61
CA GLY A 11 20.82 -21.24 3.77
C GLY A 11 20.77 -20.86 2.28
N GLY A 12 19.76 -20.10 1.88
CA GLY A 12 19.51 -19.67 0.50
C GLY A 12 18.03 -19.75 0.13
N PHE A 13 17.69 -19.26 -1.06
CA PHE A 13 16.35 -19.38 -1.65
C PHE A 13 16.46 -19.60 -3.14
N GLN A 14 15.37 -20.09 -3.73
CA GLN A 14 15.22 -20.24 -5.17
C GLN A 14 13.95 -19.51 -5.58
N ILE A 15 14.07 -18.59 -6.54
CA ILE A 15 12.91 -18.02 -7.22
C ILE A 15 12.35 -19.05 -8.20
N LEU A 16 11.02 -19.07 -8.38
CA LEU A 16 10.36 -20.00 -9.28
C LEU A 16 10.91 -19.87 -10.71
N ASP A 17 10.97 -18.64 -11.22
CA ASP A 17 11.66 -18.25 -12.45
C ASP A 17 11.93 -16.73 -12.41
N ILE A 18 12.91 -16.26 -13.19
CA ILE A 18 13.17 -14.82 -13.39
C ILE A 18 12.47 -14.27 -14.64
N GLN A 19 12.18 -15.14 -15.61
CA GLN A 19 11.51 -14.81 -16.87
C GLN A 19 10.08 -15.33 -16.91
N ASP A 20 9.28 -14.77 -17.81
CA ASP A 20 7.95 -15.29 -18.11
C ASP A 20 8.04 -16.69 -18.73
N PHE A 21 7.16 -17.60 -18.30
CA PHE A 21 7.18 -18.99 -18.75
C PHE A 21 6.69 -19.11 -20.20
N SER A 22 7.57 -19.54 -21.11
CA SER A 22 7.29 -19.64 -22.56
C SER A 22 6.62 -20.96 -23.00
N GLY A 23 6.19 -21.81 -22.07
CA GLY A 23 5.67 -23.15 -22.33
C GLY A 23 4.18 -23.21 -22.69
N GLN A 24 3.54 -24.37 -22.46
CA GLN A 24 2.09 -24.53 -22.69
C GLN A 24 1.32 -23.87 -21.55
N GLY A 25 0.83 -22.65 -21.80
CA GLY A 25 0.17 -21.77 -20.83
C GLY A 25 0.81 -20.39 -20.86
N THR A 26 0.35 -19.48 -20.00
CA THR A 26 0.90 -18.13 -19.89
C THR A 26 1.06 -17.81 -18.40
N ALA A 27 2.30 -17.68 -17.94
CA ALA A 27 2.63 -17.19 -16.60
C ALA A 27 3.53 -15.96 -16.73
N LEU A 28 2.91 -14.78 -16.65
CA LEU A 28 3.58 -13.48 -16.86
C LEU A 28 4.14 -12.91 -15.55
N VAL A 29 4.63 -13.78 -14.68
CA VAL A 29 5.09 -13.47 -13.32
C VAL A 29 6.59 -13.16 -13.25
N GLY A 30 7.32 -13.34 -14.35
CA GLY A 30 8.73 -13.02 -14.45
C GLY A 30 8.96 -11.51 -14.42
N MET A 31 10.15 -11.13 -13.95
CA MET A 31 10.65 -9.76 -14.05
C MET A 31 11.16 -9.47 -15.46
N LEU A 32 11.63 -10.50 -16.15
CA LEU A 32 11.96 -10.50 -17.56
C LEU A 32 10.80 -11.10 -18.36
N ASP A 33 10.63 -10.67 -19.60
CA ASP A 33 9.67 -11.29 -20.51
C ASP A 33 10.19 -12.63 -21.05
N ALA A 34 9.41 -13.28 -21.91
CA ALA A 34 9.76 -14.59 -22.48
C ALA A 34 10.98 -14.56 -23.42
N PHE A 35 11.48 -13.38 -23.78
CA PHE A 35 12.69 -13.16 -24.56
C PHE A 35 13.89 -12.74 -23.69
N MET A 36 13.72 -12.76 -22.36
CA MET A 36 14.69 -12.28 -21.36
C MET A 36 14.91 -10.76 -21.38
N ASP A 37 14.01 -10.00 -21.99
CA ASP A 37 14.06 -8.54 -21.99
C ASP A 37 13.41 -7.99 -20.71
N ASN A 38 13.94 -6.87 -20.20
CA ASN A 38 13.37 -6.22 -19.03
C ASN A 38 11.99 -5.63 -19.36
N LYS A 39 10.97 -6.00 -18.58
CA LYS A 39 9.57 -5.55 -18.77
C LYS A 39 9.34 -4.07 -18.42
N GLY A 40 10.35 -3.38 -17.90
CA GLY A 40 10.27 -2.01 -17.42
C GLY A 40 9.62 -1.88 -16.04
N ILE A 41 9.45 -2.99 -15.31
CA ILE A 41 8.86 -2.99 -13.97
C ILE A 41 9.87 -2.49 -12.93
N ILE A 42 11.14 -2.90 -13.07
CA ILE A 42 12.22 -2.58 -12.13
C ILE A 42 13.58 -2.59 -12.84
N ALA A 43 14.47 -1.69 -12.45
CA ALA A 43 15.84 -1.66 -12.98
C ALA A 43 16.70 -2.79 -12.38
N PRO A 44 17.70 -3.34 -13.10
CA PRO A 44 18.62 -4.35 -12.54
C PRO A 44 19.39 -3.87 -11.30
N GLU A 45 19.67 -2.58 -11.21
CA GLU A 45 20.31 -1.94 -10.04
C GLU A 45 19.39 -2.01 -8.82
N GLU A 46 18.13 -1.63 -9.01
CA GLU A 46 17.09 -1.61 -7.98
C GLU A 46 16.72 -3.03 -7.51
N TRP A 47 16.63 -4.00 -8.44
CA TRP A 47 16.39 -5.41 -8.09
C TRP A 47 17.46 -5.96 -7.14
N ARG A 48 18.72 -5.56 -7.34
CA ARG A 48 19.84 -5.97 -6.49
C ARG A 48 19.82 -5.34 -5.10
N GLU A 49 18.96 -4.36 -4.85
CA GLU A 49 18.83 -3.76 -3.52
C GLU A 49 18.14 -4.66 -2.52
N PHE A 50 17.34 -5.63 -2.99
CA PHE A 50 16.67 -6.64 -2.15
C PHE A 50 16.95 -8.09 -2.57
N CYS A 51 17.66 -8.31 -3.68
CA CYS A 51 18.02 -9.62 -4.22
C CYS A 51 19.49 -9.66 -4.66
N ASN A 52 20.40 -9.80 -3.70
CA ASN A 52 21.84 -9.86 -3.95
C ASN A 52 22.54 -10.75 -2.90
N ASP A 53 23.82 -11.05 -3.14
CA ASP A 53 24.66 -11.82 -2.22
C ASP A 53 25.15 -11.02 -0.99
N ALA A 54 25.03 -9.69 -1.03
CA ALA A 54 25.16 -8.82 0.13
C ALA A 54 24.13 -7.69 0.08
N LEU A 55 23.52 -7.39 1.22
CA LEU A 55 22.37 -6.48 1.37
C LEU A 55 22.49 -5.66 2.65
N VAL A 56 21.94 -4.45 2.61
CA VAL A 56 21.64 -3.63 3.78
C VAL A 56 20.12 -3.43 3.83
N GLN A 57 19.51 -3.59 4.99
CA GLN A 57 18.05 -3.49 5.15
C GLN A 57 17.72 -2.55 6.30
N ALA A 58 16.69 -1.75 6.10
CA ALA A 58 16.04 -1.04 7.20
C ALA A 58 15.03 -1.95 7.89
N VAL A 59 14.92 -1.82 9.20
CA VAL A 59 13.95 -2.52 10.03
C VAL A 59 13.13 -1.47 10.77
N PHE A 60 11.86 -1.33 10.40
CA PHE A 60 10.91 -0.38 10.97
C PHE A 60 9.51 -0.99 10.97
N ASP A 61 8.60 -0.38 11.75
CA ASP A 61 7.27 -0.95 12.02
C ASP A 61 6.22 -0.61 10.96
N SER A 62 6.37 0.51 10.24
CA SER A 62 5.39 0.95 9.24
C SER A 62 6.02 1.67 8.05
N TYR A 63 5.44 1.46 6.87
CA TYR A 63 5.70 2.27 5.66
C TYR A 63 4.97 3.63 5.69
N THR A 64 4.07 3.81 6.64
CA THR A 64 3.23 5.00 6.80
C THR A 64 3.42 5.67 8.16
N PRO A 65 4.64 6.14 8.49
CA PRO A 65 4.89 6.69 9.81
C PRO A 65 4.11 7.99 10.06
N LEU A 66 3.72 8.22 11.30
CA LEU A 66 2.93 9.39 11.68
C LEU A 66 3.76 10.68 11.64
N SER A 67 3.17 11.77 11.20
CA SER A 67 3.80 13.09 11.25
C SER A 67 4.07 13.54 12.69
N ALA A 68 5.12 14.34 12.90
CA ALA A 68 5.49 14.87 14.22
C ALA A 68 5.65 13.77 15.29
N SER A 69 6.12 12.59 14.89
CA SER A 69 6.46 11.49 15.79
C SER A 69 7.90 11.05 15.61
N SER A 70 8.39 10.29 16.59
CA SER A 70 9.67 9.60 16.52
C SER A 70 9.54 8.37 15.62
N PHE A 71 10.50 8.16 14.72
CA PHE A 71 10.55 7.02 13.83
C PHE A 71 11.87 6.26 14.05
N ASP A 72 11.76 5.05 14.61
CA ASP A 72 12.90 4.19 14.92
C ASP A 72 13.21 3.27 13.74
N ILE A 73 14.48 3.24 13.33
CA ILE A 73 14.97 2.46 12.20
C ILE A 73 16.18 1.65 12.65
N GLY A 74 16.02 0.34 12.69
CA GLY A 74 17.11 -0.61 12.83
C GLY A 74 17.82 -0.85 11.50
N ILE A 75 19.12 -1.14 11.54
CA ILE A 75 19.87 -1.56 10.36
C ILE A 75 20.25 -3.02 10.47
N ARG A 76 20.09 -3.73 9.37
CA ARG A 76 20.47 -5.14 9.22
C ARG A 76 21.36 -5.30 8.01
N VAL A 77 22.39 -6.12 8.16
CA VAL A 77 23.33 -6.42 7.08
C VAL A 77 23.36 -7.92 6.87
N VAL A 78 23.28 -8.31 5.60
CA VAL A 78 23.50 -9.67 5.14
C VAL A 78 24.71 -9.63 4.20
N ASN A 79 25.69 -10.50 4.40
CA ASN A 79 26.91 -10.50 3.61
C ASN A 79 27.43 -11.92 3.35
N PHE A 80 27.03 -12.52 2.24
CA PHE A 80 27.56 -13.80 1.79
C PHE A 80 28.80 -13.68 0.88
N ARG A 81 29.34 -12.46 0.74
CA ARG A 81 30.59 -12.21 0.01
C ARG A 81 31.82 -12.59 0.84
N PRO A 82 32.96 -12.89 0.20
CA PRO A 82 34.19 -13.25 0.92
C PRO A 82 34.81 -12.07 1.69
N ASP A 83 34.55 -10.84 1.26
CA ASP A 83 35.10 -9.63 1.89
C ASP A 83 34.26 -9.23 3.11
N SER A 84 34.95 -8.98 4.22
CA SER A 84 34.31 -8.47 5.44
C SER A 84 33.83 -7.03 5.26
N LEU A 85 32.67 -6.72 5.85
CA LEU A 85 32.13 -5.36 5.94
C LEU A 85 32.47 -4.68 7.27
N LYS A 86 33.16 -5.38 8.18
CA LYS A 86 33.57 -4.82 9.46
C LYS A 86 34.48 -3.62 9.28
N GLY A 87 34.20 -2.55 10.02
CA GLY A 87 34.92 -1.28 9.95
C GLY A 87 34.45 -0.34 8.85
N LYS A 88 33.51 -0.75 8.00
CA LYS A 88 32.80 0.15 7.08
C LYS A 88 31.66 0.88 7.82
N ASN A 89 31.08 1.85 7.13
CA ASN A 89 29.92 2.60 7.61
C ASN A 89 28.71 2.33 6.72
N VAL A 90 27.54 2.33 7.33
CA VAL A 90 26.25 2.45 6.64
C VAL A 90 25.85 3.92 6.68
N SER A 91 25.97 4.60 5.55
CA SER A 91 25.43 5.95 5.34
C SER A 91 23.93 5.86 5.08
N TRP A 92 23.14 6.70 5.74
CA TRP A 92 21.69 6.75 5.55
C TRP A 92 21.19 8.17 5.33
N SER A 93 20.08 8.31 4.60
CA SER A 93 19.34 9.56 4.47
C SER A 93 17.84 9.32 4.41
N LEU A 94 17.07 10.11 5.15
CA LEU A 94 15.62 10.21 5.02
C LEU A 94 15.27 11.59 4.45
N LYS A 95 14.64 11.61 3.28
CA LYS A 95 14.29 12.84 2.55
C LYS A 95 12.79 12.90 2.29
N ALA A 96 12.17 14.05 2.52
CA ALA A 96 10.75 14.30 2.25
C ALA A 96 10.54 15.79 1.97
N GLU A 97 10.05 16.21 0.80
CA GLU A 97 9.89 17.63 0.42
C GLU A 97 11.08 18.52 0.90
N ASP A 98 10.85 19.43 1.85
CA ASP A 98 11.85 20.35 2.43
C ASP A 98 12.57 19.80 3.69
N PHE A 99 12.40 18.52 3.99
CA PHE A 99 12.99 17.82 5.13
C PHE A 99 14.07 16.83 4.67
N GLU A 100 15.26 16.94 5.23
CA GLU A 100 16.33 15.96 5.06
C GLU A 100 17.02 15.69 6.40
N LYS A 101 17.18 14.40 6.72
CA LYS A 101 18.04 13.91 7.79
C LYS A 101 18.98 12.88 7.24
N ASN A 102 20.21 12.87 7.72
CA ASN A 102 21.20 11.89 7.33
C ASN A 102 22.12 11.58 8.51
N GLY A 103 22.84 10.47 8.37
CA GLY A 103 23.78 10.01 9.37
C GLY A 103 24.55 8.81 8.87
N SER A 104 25.31 8.21 9.78
CA SER A 104 26.16 7.06 9.50
C SER A 104 26.20 6.15 10.72
N ILE A 105 26.15 4.84 10.50
CA ILE A 105 26.32 3.80 11.53
C ILE A 105 27.58 3.01 11.24
N HIS A 106 28.39 2.74 12.27
CA HIS A 106 29.61 1.97 12.11
C HIS A 106 29.33 0.46 12.21
N ILE A 107 29.87 -0.32 11.30
CA ILE A 107 29.76 -1.78 11.32
C ILE A 107 30.86 -2.36 12.22
N THR A 108 30.49 -2.81 13.41
CA THR A 108 31.43 -3.42 14.38
C THR A 108 31.51 -4.94 14.28
N GLU A 109 30.44 -5.55 13.79
CA GLU A 109 30.28 -7.00 13.65
C GLU A 109 30.79 -7.51 12.30
N ASP A 110 30.96 -8.83 12.22
CA ASP A 110 31.36 -9.53 11.00
C ASP A 110 30.55 -10.82 10.84
N GLY A 111 30.60 -11.41 9.64
CA GLY A 111 29.89 -12.63 9.29
C GLY A 111 28.72 -12.41 8.32
N ASN A 112 27.95 -13.48 8.09
CA ASN A 112 26.96 -13.51 7.02
C ASN A 112 25.69 -12.72 7.32
N TYR A 113 25.39 -12.50 8.59
CA TYR A 113 24.17 -11.86 9.04
C TYR A 113 24.41 -11.20 10.39
N PHE A 114 24.07 -9.92 10.52
CA PHE A 114 24.06 -9.23 11.81
C PHE A 114 23.11 -8.04 11.80
N SER A 115 22.57 -7.74 12.98
CA SER A 115 21.93 -6.45 13.24
C SER A 115 23.02 -5.44 13.55
N ALA A 116 23.04 -4.34 12.80
CA ALA A 116 23.82 -3.16 13.16
C ALA A 116 23.05 -2.30 14.18
N GLU A 117 23.53 -1.09 14.45
CA GLU A 117 22.84 -0.15 15.34
C GLU A 117 21.49 0.32 14.76
N HIS A 118 20.69 0.93 15.62
CA HIS A 118 19.46 1.63 15.27
C HIS A 118 19.66 3.14 15.39
N PHE A 119 18.84 3.89 14.68
CA PHE A 119 18.77 5.34 14.79
C PHE A 119 17.31 5.80 14.77
N THR A 120 17.10 6.96 15.37
CA THR A 120 15.76 7.53 15.51
C THR A 120 15.72 8.89 14.83
N VAL A 121 14.66 9.15 14.06
CA VAL A 121 14.42 10.42 13.40
C VAL A 121 13.10 11.01 13.88
N GLU A 122 13.14 12.27 14.33
CA GLU A 122 11.92 13.05 14.56
C GLU A 122 11.36 13.53 13.22
N LEU A 123 10.18 13.05 12.86
CA LEU A 123 9.54 13.37 11.59
C LEU A 123 8.91 14.77 11.61
N PRO A 124 8.86 15.46 10.45
CA PRO A 124 8.23 16.77 10.37
C PRO A 124 6.72 16.67 10.60
N SER A 125 6.11 17.79 11.00
CA SER A 125 4.66 17.96 10.87
C SER A 125 4.33 18.17 9.40
N VAL A 126 3.27 17.51 8.91
CA VAL A 126 2.80 17.64 7.53
C VAL A 126 1.28 17.77 7.51
N ASP A 127 0.75 18.55 6.56
CA ASP A 127 -0.69 18.80 6.43
C ASP A 127 -1.38 17.88 5.40
N LYS A 128 -0.58 17.18 4.58
CA LYS A 128 -0.99 16.19 3.57
C LYS A 128 -0.08 14.97 3.62
N ILE A 129 -0.54 13.84 3.08
CA ILE A 129 0.31 12.66 2.92
C ILE A 129 1.56 13.08 2.13
N THR A 130 2.73 12.86 2.72
CA THR A 130 4.00 13.35 2.18
C THR A 130 4.93 12.19 1.91
N ARG A 131 5.32 12.01 0.65
CA ARG A 131 6.25 10.95 0.27
C ARG A 131 7.65 11.25 0.82
N ALA A 132 8.27 10.21 1.35
CA ALA A 132 9.63 10.24 1.83
C ALA A 132 10.42 9.06 1.25
N GLU A 133 11.72 9.23 1.10
CA GLU A 133 12.65 8.17 0.69
C GLU A 133 13.68 7.96 1.81
N LEU A 134 13.74 6.73 2.32
CA LEU A 134 14.84 6.27 3.17
C LEU A 134 15.84 5.54 2.28
N SER A 135 17.04 6.08 2.17
CA SER A 135 18.14 5.52 1.38
C SER A 135 19.28 5.08 2.29
N LEU A 136 19.81 3.88 2.03
CA LEU A 136 20.92 3.24 2.76
C LEU A 136 22.06 2.87 1.79
N CYS A 137 23.29 3.02 2.22
CA CYS A 137 24.48 2.65 1.44
C CYS A 137 25.61 2.19 2.36
N ILE A 138 26.29 1.10 2.02
CA ILE A 138 27.53 0.71 2.69
C ILE A 138 28.72 1.35 1.98
N ASP A 139 29.44 2.22 2.69
CA ASP A 139 30.49 3.06 2.12
C ASP A 139 31.60 2.25 1.42
N GLY A 140 31.95 2.71 0.21
CA GLY A 140 32.97 2.06 -0.62
C GLY A 140 32.56 0.68 -1.14
N THR A 141 31.25 0.43 -1.30
CA THR A 141 30.70 -0.78 -1.92
C THR A 141 29.57 -0.43 -2.90
N ASP A 142 29.02 -1.44 -3.57
CA ASP A 142 27.81 -1.36 -4.40
C ASP A 142 26.52 -1.67 -3.61
N ILE A 143 26.61 -2.00 -2.32
CA ILE A 143 25.51 -2.43 -1.47
C ILE A 143 24.71 -1.20 -1.04
N ARG A 144 23.46 -1.12 -1.51
CA ARG A 144 22.52 -0.04 -1.23
C ARG A 144 21.11 -0.61 -1.11
N ASN A 145 20.22 0.14 -0.48
CA ASN A 145 18.80 -0.17 -0.46
C ASN A 145 18.01 1.10 -0.21
N HIS A 146 16.78 1.17 -0.71
CA HIS A 146 15.89 2.29 -0.45
C HIS A 146 14.44 1.84 -0.18
N TYR A 147 13.71 2.70 0.51
CA TYR A 147 12.32 2.50 0.86
C TYR A 147 11.53 3.78 0.59
N GLU A 148 10.46 3.66 -0.20
CA GLU A 148 9.44 4.69 -0.29
C GLU A 148 8.53 4.61 0.94
N LEU A 149 8.36 5.73 1.64
CA LEU A 149 7.52 5.88 2.82
C LEU A 149 6.48 6.98 2.57
N GLU A 150 5.36 6.92 3.29
CA GLU A 150 4.30 7.93 3.23
C GLU A 150 4.06 8.51 4.63
N ILE A 151 4.59 9.71 4.91
CA ILE A 151 4.37 10.37 6.21
C ILE A 151 2.90 10.81 6.30
N ILE A 152 2.17 10.29 7.28
CA ILE A 152 0.73 10.50 7.42
C ILE A 152 0.45 11.67 8.37
N PRO A 153 -0.33 12.69 7.95
CA PRO A 153 -0.76 13.77 8.83
C PRO A 153 -1.52 13.25 10.05
N ASN A 154 -1.22 13.84 11.22
CA ASN A 154 -1.97 13.53 12.44
C ASN A 154 -3.30 14.28 12.47
N VAL A 155 -4.31 13.73 11.82
CA VAL A 155 -5.68 14.25 11.79
C VAL A 155 -6.47 13.70 12.98
N SER A 156 -7.14 14.59 13.72
CA SER A 156 -8.09 14.21 14.77
C SER A 156 -9.29 13.47 14.18
N GLU A 157 -10.04 12.74 15.02
CA GLU A 157 -11.25 12.06 14.56
C GLU A 157 -12.24 13.06 13.92
N VAL A 158 -12.81 12.66 12.79
CA VAL A 158 -13.73 13.50 12.01
C VAL A 158 -15.15 12.99 12.20
N ASP A 159 -15.96 13.82 12.86
CA ASP A 159 -17.42 13.67 12.90
C ASP A 159 -18.05 14.83 12.11
N ALA A 160 -18.80 14.49 11.07
CA ALA A 160 -19.43 15.47 10.20
C ALA A 160 -20.90 15.12 9.95
N ASP A 161 -21.76 16.14 9.87
CA ASP A 161 -23.20 15.98 9.65
C ASP A 161 -23.57 15.33 8.31
N CYS A 162 -22.62 15.29 7.36
CA CYS A 162 -22.78 14.69 6.04
C CYS A 162 -22.46 13.19 6.01
N ILE A 163 -22.00 12.60 7.11
CA ILE A 163 -21.66 11.18 7.21
C ILE A 163 -22.88 10.37 7.67
N PHE A 164 -23.18 9.30 6.93
CA PHE A 164 -24.29 8.40 7.22
C PHE A 164 -23.88 6.94 6.98
N THR A 165 -24.56 6.01 7.66
CA THR A 165 -24.47 4.56 7.39
C THR A 165 -25.71 4.03 6.66
N GLU A 166 -26.78 4.83 6.63
CA GLU A 166 -28.00 4.60 5.88
C GLU A 166 -28.62 5.94 5.44
N ILE A 167 -29.35 5.93 4.33
CA ILE A 167 -30.11 7.11 3.90
C ILE A 167 -31.36 7.22 4.76
N ASN A 168 -31.37 8.20 5.67
CA ASN A 168 -32.50 8.53 6.53
C ASN A 168 -33.05 9.93 6.20
N GLY A 169 -34.06 10.40 6.95
CA GLY A 169 -34.71 11.70 6.69
C GLY A 169 -33.75 12.89 6.66
N LYS A 170 -32.71 12.91 7.51
CA LYS A 170 -31.69 13.98 7.52
C LYS A 170 -30.83 13.93 6.26
N ALA A 171 -30.44 12.74 5.81
CA ALA A 171 -29.71 12.56 4.55
C ALA A 171 -30.56 13.03 3.35
N GLU A 172 -31.84 12.65 3.30
CA GLU A 172 -32.76 13.09 2.24
C GLU A 172 -32.94 14.60 2.21
N GLU A 173 -33.08 15.26 3.36
CA GLU A 173 -33.17 16.72 3.46
C GLU A 173 -31.93 17.41 2.87
N MET A 174 -30.74 16.89 3.20
CA MET A 174 -29.48 17.42 2.69
C MET A 174 -29.33 17.21 1.17
N LEU A 175 -29.74 16.04 0.66
CA LEU A 175 -29.75 15.75 -0.77
C LEU A 175 -30.74 16.65 -1.53
N ARG A 176 -31.97 16.84 -1.02
CA ARG A 176 -32.97 17.75 -1.62
C ARG A 176 -32.53 19.22 -1.65
N ALA A 177 -31.61 19.61 -0.75
CA ALA A 177 -30.99 20.92 -0.75
C ALA A 177 -29.82 21.05 -1.75
N GLY A 178 -29.48 19.98 -2.49
CA GLY A 178 -28.37 19.95 -3.43
C GLY A 178 -27.01 19.62 -2.80
N GLY A 179 -26.99 19.16 -1.55
CA GLY A 179 -25.78 18.81 -0.83
C GLY A 179 -25.19 17.44 -1.22
N ILE A 180 -24.06 17.10 -0.60
CA ILE A 180 -23.37 15.82 -0.79
C ILE A 180 -23.45 15.01 0.51
N VAL A 181 -23.98 13.79 0.42
CA VAL A 181 -24.00 12.79 1.50
C VAL A 181 -22.84 11.82 1.32
N ILE A 182 -22.12 11.50 2.38
CA ILE A 182 -21.15 10.41 2.42
C ILE A 182 -21.81 9.22 3.11
N LEU A 183 -21.96 8.12 2.37
CA LEU A 183 -22.58 6.89 2.84
C LEU A 183 -21.51 5.81 3.04
N PHE A 184 -21.16 5.54 4.29
CA PHE A 184 -20.33 4.38 4.65
C PHE A 184 -21.21 3.15 4.79
N LYS A 185 -21.21 2.29 3.76
CA LYS A 185 -22.10 1.13 3.72
C LYS A 185 -21.41 -0.06 3.07
N GLN A 186 -21.44 -1.19 3.77
CA GLN A 186 -21.06 -2.49 3.21
C GLN A 186 -22.31 -3.19 2.68
N SER A 187 -22.30 -3.50 1.37
CA SER A 187 -23.39 -4.24 0.72
C SER A 187 -23.28 -5.73 0.99
N GLU A 188 -24.40 -6.46 1.02
CA GLU A 188 -24.37 -7.92 1.00
C GLU A 188 -23.81 -8.45 -0.33
N ASN A 189 -24.10 -7.77 -1.43
CA ASN A 189 -23.56 -8.08 -2.77
C ASN A 189 -22.16 -7.47 -2.92
N SER A 190 -21.18 -8.09 -2.25
CA SER A 190 -19.82 -7.56 -2.15
C SER A 190 -18.76 -8.65 -2.04
N ILE A 191 -17.53 -8.29 -2.41
CA ILE A 191 -16.31 -9.05 -2.16
C ILE A 191 -15.53 -8.35 -1.03
N GLU A 192 -14.97 -9.12 -0.11
CA GLU A 192 -14.08 -8.57 0.93
C GLU A 192 -12.91 -7.83 0.28
N GLY A 193 -12.53 -6.67 0.80
CA GLY A 193 -11.33 -5.98 0.36
C GLY A 193 -10.10 -6.65 0.96
N PHE A 194 -9.07 -6.87 0.14
CA PHE A 194 -7.81 -7.45 0.60
C PHE A 194 -6.66 -6.73 -0.09
N TYR A 195 -5.73 -6.20 0.71
CA TYR A 195 -4.66 -5.35 0.17
C TYR A 195 -3.61 -6.17 -0.60
N CYS A 196 -3.28 -7.36 -0.10
CA CYS A 196 -2.29 -8.21 -0.74
C CYS A 196 -2.87 -8.84 -2.00
N GLN A 197 -2.20 -8.62 -3.13
CA GLN A 197 -2.69 -9.06 -4.43
C GLN A 197 -2.52 -10.57 -4.59
N ASP A 198 -3.51 -11.23 -5.19
CA ASP A 198 -3.27 -12.54 -5.80
C ASP A 198 -2.47 -12.34 -7.09
N PHE A 199 -1.27 -12.94 -7.12
CA PHE A 199 -0.23 -12.55 -8.06
C PHE A 199 -0.01 -13.54 -9.21
N TRP A 200 -0.71 -14.69 -9.21
CA TRP A 200 -0.43 -15.73 -10.22
C TRP A 200 -1.66 -16.49 -10.71
N CYS A 201 -2.39 -17.15 -9.83
CA CYS A 201 -3.46 -18.07 -10.26
C CYS A 201 -4.49 -18.28 -9.16
N TYR A 202 -5.45 -17.36 -9.08
CA TYR A 202 -6.58 -17.46 -8.17
C TYR A 202 -7.29 -18.83 -8.21
N PRO A 203 -7.63 -19.40 -9.39
CA PRO A 203 -8.29 -20.72 -9.45
C PRO A 203 -7.50 -21.84 -8.78
N MET A 204 -6.17 -21.83 -8.94
CA MET A 204 -5.28 -22.80 -8.32
C MET A 204 -5.25 -22.61 -6.81
N PHE A 205 -5.04 -21.40 -6.32
CA PHE A 205 -5.00 -21.12 -4.88
C PHE A 205 -6.34 -21.41 -4.21
N ALA A 206 -7.46 -21.00 -4.82
CA ALA A 206 -8.79 -21.32 -4.35
C ALA A 206 -9.03 -22.85 -4.35
N GLY A 207 -8.60 -23.56 -5.38
CA GLY A 207 -8.65 -25.02 -5.45
C GLY A 207 -7.87 -25.70 -4.33
N ILE A 208 -6.65 -25.23 -4.04
CA ILE A 208 -5.81 -25.73 -2.94
C ILE A 208 -6.46 -25.45 -1.59
N SER A 209 -6.97 -24.23 -1.36
CA SER A 209 -7.69 -23.90 -0.13
C SER A 209 -8.87 -24.81 0.11
N ARG A 210 -9.71 -25.06 -0.92
CA ARG A 210 -10.84 -25.99 -0.83
C ARG A 210 -10.39 -27.42 -0.52
N MET A 211 -9.33 -27.90 -1.18
CA MET A 211 -8.75 -29.23 -0.92
C MET A 211 -8.20 -29.36 0.52
N MET A 212 -7.63 -28.29 1.06
CA MET A 212 -7.03 -28.26 2.40
C MET A 212 -8.00 -27.83 3.51
N GLU A 213 -9.29 -27.64 3.20
CA GLU A 213 -10.31 -27.11 4.12
C GLU A 213 -9.87 -25.78 4.78
N LYS A 214 -9.24 -24.90 4.00
CA LYS A 214 -8.84 -23.55 4.39
C LYS A 214 -9.77 -22.50 3.78
N PRO A 215 -9.86 -21.30 4.38
CA PRO A 215 -10.55 -20.18 3.75
C PRO A 215 -10.01 -19.96 2.34
N GLU A 216 -10.93 -19.75 1.40
CA GLU A 216 -10.56 -19.37 0.05
C GLU A 216 -9.88 -17.99 0.10
N PRO A 217 -8.81 -17.78 -0.69
CA PRO A 217 -8.23 -16.45 -0.81
C PRO A 217 -9.30 -15.49 -1.34
N VAL A 218 -9.22 -14.22 -0.95
CA VAL A 218 -10.13 -13.20 -1.49
C VAL A 218 -9.89 -13.04 -2.99
N GLY A 219 -8.63 -12.93 -3.42
CA GLY A 219 -8.27 -12.93 -4.83
C GLY A 219 -8.46 -11.60 -5.55
N THR A 220 -8.45 -10.47 -4.84
CA THR A 220 -8.43 -9.15 -5.47
C THR A 220 -6.99 -8.74 -5.86
N MET A 221 -6.85 -7.83 -6.81
CA MET A 221 -5.58 -7.53 -7.51
C MET A 221 -5.14 -6.06 -7.38
N GLY A 222 -5.54 -5.38 -6.29
CA GLY A 222 -5.17 -3.99 -6.01
C GLY A 222 -6.16 -2.96 -6.56
N LEU A 223 -5.77 -1.69 -6.52
CA LEU A 223 -6.65 -0.57 -6.82
C LEU A 223 -6.38 0.08 -8.18
N VAL A 224 -7.43 0.57 -8.81
CA VAL A 224 -7.39 1.62 -9.86
C VAL A 224 -8.06 2.86 -9.29
N ILE A 225 -7.33 3.98 -9.27
CA ILE A 225 -7.72 5.17 -8.52
C ILE A 225 -7.77 6.38 -9.47
N GLU A 226 -8.90 7.08 -9.47
CA GLU A 226 -9.03 8.42 -10.04
C GLU A 226 -8.50 9.46 -9.04
N ASN A 227 -7.17 9.50 -8.91
CA ASN A 227 -6.49 10.30 -7.88
C ASN A 227 -6.57 11.82 -8.11
N ASP A 228 -7.15 12.27 -9.22
CA ASP A 228 -7.47 13.68 -9.51
C ASP A 228 -8.93 14.05 -9.13
N HIS A 229 -9.74 13.08 -8.72
CA HIS A 229 -11.11 13.34 -8.26
C HIS A 229 -11.11 14.16 -6.97
N HIS A 230 -11.95 15.20 -6.89
CA HIS A 230 -11.97 16.15 -5.77
C HIS A 230 -12.21 15.48 -4.40
N ALA A 231 -12.97 14.37 -4.36
CA ALA A 231 -13.15 13.55 -3.16
C ALA A 231 -11.84 13.06 -2.52
N LEU A 232 -10.77 12.93 -3.30
CA LEU A 232 -9.45 12.48 -2.86
C LEU A 232 -8.42 13.62 -2.74
N ALA A 233 -8.82 14.89 -2.89
CA ALA A 233 -7.90 16.02 -2.86
C ALA A 233 -7.11 16.16 -1.54
N GLY A 234 -7.69 15.71 -0.42
CA GLY A 234 -7.03 15.65 0.89
C GLY A 234 -6.25 14.36 1.15
N PHE A 235 -6.31 13.38 0.25
CA PHE A 235 -5.67 12.07 0.35
C PHE A 235 -4.77 11.84 -0.87
N ASP A 236 -3.58 12.46 -0.86
CA ASP A 236 -2.60 12.31 -1.95
C ASP A 236 -2.28 10.82 -2.15
N SER A 237 -2.48 10.35 -3.38
CA SER A 237 -2.35 8.94 -3.73
C SER A 237 -1.89 8.77 -5.17
N LYS A 238 -1.33 7.61 -5.46
CA LYS A 238 -1.05 7.18 -6.84
C LYS A 238 -2.36 6.70 -7.50
N ARG A 239 -2.29 6.37 -8.79
CA ARG A 239 -3.40 5.73 -9.51
C ARG A 239 -3.58 4.24 -9.15
N TYR A 240 -2.77 3.74 -8.23
CA TYR A 240 -2.70 2.36 -7.77
C TYR A 240 -2.51 2.33 -6.25
N SER A 241 -2.73 1.17 -5.63
CA SER A 241 -2.59 0.98 -4.18
C SER A 241 -1.17 1.24 -3.69
N THR A 242 -1.03 2.13 -2.71
CA THR A 242 0.17 2.38 -1.90
C THR A 242 -0.11 1.99 -0.44
N PRO A 243 0.91 1.87 0.43
CA PRO A 243 0.73 1.49 1.84
C PRO A 243 -0.36 2.27 2.59
N ALA A 244 -0.56 3.56 2.29
CA ALA A 244 -1.63 4.37 2.90
C ALA A 244 -3.05 3.81 2.69
N TRP A 245 -3.26 2.95 1.69
CA TRP A 245 -4.56 2.30 1.44
C TRP A 245 -4.81 1.04 2.27
N TRP A 246 -3.82 0.56 3.05
CA TRP A 246 -3.90 -0.73 3.75
C TRP A 246 -5.16 -0.84 4.61
N ASP A 247 -5.36 0.04 5.58
CA ASP A 247 -6.51 -0.04 6.49
C ASP A 247 -7.83 0.25 5.78
N ILE A 248 -7.81 1.07 4.73
CA ILE A 248 -9.01 1.37 3.95
C ILE A 248 -9.51 0.13 3.22
N VAL A 249 -8.59 -0.58 2.57
CA VAL A 249 -8.88 -1.80 1.82
C VAL A 249 -9.23 -2.96 2.76
N GLN A 250 -8.40 -3.22 3.79
CA GLN A 250 -8.57 -4.36 4.69
C GLN A 250 -9.86 -4.30 5.51
N ASN A 251 -10.43 -3.10 5.67
CA ASN A 251 -11.70 -2.89 6.35
C ASN A 251 -12.86 -2.62 5.39
N SER A 252 -12.74 -3.02 4.13
CA SER A 252 -13.77 -2.81 3.10
C SER A 252 -14.48 -4.09 2.66
N ARG A 253 -15.67 -3.91 2.09
CA ARG A 253 -16.39 -4.90 1.31
C ARG A 253 -16.82 -4.29 -0.02
N CYS A 254 -15.97 -4.42 -1.03
CA CYS A 254 -16.13 -3.81 -2.34
C CYS A 254 -17.45 -4.27 -3.00
N GLU A 255 -18.30 -3.31 -3.37
CA GLU A 255 -19.62 -3.59 -3.95
C GLU A 255 -19.46 -4.14 -5.37
N ILE A 256 -20.21 -5.21 -5.69
CA ILE A 256 -20.30 -5.75 -7.04
C ILE A 256 -21.32 -4.93 -7.83
N LEU A 257 -20.86 -4.27 -8.89
CA LEU A 257 -21.63 -3.39 -9.77
C LEU A 257 -22.04 -4.05 -11.09
N ASP A 258 -21.87 -5.37 -11.23
CA ASP A 258 -22.24 -6.11 -12.44
C ASP A 258 -23.67 -5.76 -12.90
N GLY A 259 -23.76 -5.19 -14.11
CA GLY A 259 -25.03 -4.75 -14.70
C GLY A 259 -25.74 -3.58 -14.00
N ASN A 260 -25.09 -2.94 -13.02
CA ASN A 260 -25.65 -1.88 -12.17
C ASN A 260 -24.69 -0.68 -11.97
N ALA A 261 -23.71 -0.52 -12.85
CA ALA A 261 -22.76 0.59 -12.84
C ALA A 261 -23.33 1.88 -13.48
N ASP A 262 -24.39 1.77 -14.26
CA ASP A 262 -24.98 2.92 -14.97
C ASP A 262 -25.40 4.03 -14.00
N GLY A 263 -24.93 5.25 -14.27
CA GLY A 263 -25.18 6.42 -13.42
C GLY A 263 -24.28 6.52 -12.18
N LYS A 264 -23.36 5.56 -11.97
CA LYS A 264 -22.34 5.61 -10.91
C LYS A 264 -20.99 6.02 -11.50
N HIS A 265 -20.33 6.97 -10.87
CA HIS A 265 -18.95 7.35 -11.18
C HIS A 265 -18.03 6.70 -10.14
N VAL A 266 -17.30 5.64 -10.55
CA VAL A 266 -16.38 4.92 -9.65
C VAL A 266 -15.07 5.69 -9.51
N ILE A 267 -14.79 6.15 -8.29
CA ILE A 267 -13.60 6.95 -7.94
C ILE A 267 -12.44 6.03 -7.56
N VAL A 268 -12.73 4.97 -6.79
CA VAL A 268 -11.76 3.96 -6.35
C VAL A 268 -12.32 2.59 -6.68
N ARG A 269 -11.64 1.90 -7.60
CA ARG A 269 -12.00 0.58 -8.08
C ARG A 269 -11.04 -0.46 -7.51
N MET A 270 -11.59 -1.53 -6.95
CA MET A 270 -10.83 -2.75 -6.66
C MET A 270 -10.80 -3.61 -7.92
N ILE A 271 -9.65 -4.15 -8.27
CA ILE A 271 -9.53 -5.09 -9.39
C ILE A 271 -9.88 -6.48 -8.86
N ASP A 272 -10.87 -7.14 -9.48
CA ASP A 272 -11.16 -8.55 -9.18
C ASP A 272 -10.21 -9.49 -9.93
N ASN A 273 -10.12 -10.76 -9.52
CA ASN A 273 -9.38 -11.74 -10.31
C ASN A 273 -10.06 -12.02 -11.65
N PHE A 274 -9.28 -12.54 -12.58
CA PHE A 274 -9.70 -12.88 -13.93
C PHE A 274 -10.72 -14.04 -14.02
N GLU A 275 -10.93 -14.85 -12.96
CA GLU A 275 -11.91 -15.95 -12.98
C GLU A 275 -13.32 -15.43 -12.75
N ARG A 276 -13.49 -14.59 -11.72
CA ARG A 276 -14.77 -13.95 -11.39
C ARG A 276 -15.02 -12.72 -12.24
N ASN A 277 -14.01 -11.86 -12.35
CA ASN A 277 -13.98 -10.64 -13.14
C ASN A 277 -15.17 -9.70 -12.86
N HIS A 278 -15.54 -9.55 -11.57
CA HIS A 278 -16.59 -8.61 -11.16
C HIS A 278 -16.17 -7.14 -11.36
N ASP A 279 -17.15 -6.31 -11.70
CA ASP A 279 -17.03 -4.85 -11.67
C ASP A 279 -17.12 -4.37 -10.20
N LEU A 280 -15.97 -4.26 -9.50
CA LEU A 280 -15.94 -3.92 -8.07
C LEU A 280 -15.71 -2.43 -7.81
N ALA A 281 -16.47 -1.83 -6.91
CA ALA A 281 -16.26 -0.46 -6.45
C ALA A 281 -16.02 -0.38 -4.93
N LEU A 282 -14.97 0.35 -4.55
CA LEU A 282 -14.67 0.70 -3.15
C LEU A 282 -15.24 2.09 -2.81
N VAL A 283 -15.05 3.05 -3.72
CA VAL A 283 -15.67 4.38 -3.64
C VAL A 283 -16.31 4.72 -4.97
N TYR A 284 -17.54 5.21 -4.94
CA TYR A 284 -18.22 5.75 -6.11
C TYR A 284 -19.18 6.86 -5.71
N GLU A 285 -19.55 7.71 -6.66
CA GLU A 285 -20.60 8.71 -6.47
C GLU A 285 -21.73 8.58 -7.49
N TYR A 286 -22.92 9.04 -7.12
CA TYR A 286 -24.07 9.13 -8.02
C TYR A 286 -25.01 10.26 -7.59
N ASP A 287 -25.82 10.74 -8.53
CA ASP A 287 -26.80 11.80 -8.26
C ASP A 287 -28.08 11.21 -7.63
N CYS A 288 -28.58 11.86 -6.59
CA CYS A 288 -29.79 11.45 -5.87
C CYS A 288 -30.54 12.66 -5.33
N MET A 289 -31.84 12.77 -5.64
CA MET A 289 -32.75 13.81 -5.12
C MET A 289 -32.28 15.26 -5.34
N GLY A 290 -31.46 15.51 -6.36
CA GLY A 290 -30.90 16.84 -6.68
C GLY A 290 -29.53 17.12 -6.03
N GLY A 291 -29.05 16.23 -5.16
CA GLY A 291 -27.70 16.23 -4.61
C GLY A 291 -26.87 15.03 -5.07
N LYS A 292 -25.77 14.74 -4.37
CA LYS A 292 -24.87 13.61 -4.65
C LYS A 292 -24.72 12.70 -3.43
N VAL A 293 -24.59 11.40 -3.68
CA VAL A 293 -24.20 10.43 -2.67
C VAL A 293 -22.83 9.89 -3.04
N VAL A 294 -21.85 10.05 -2.15
CA VAL A 294 -20.54 9.39 -2.23
C VAL A 294 -20.61 8.15 -1.35
N VAL A 295 -20.58 6.97 -1.95
CA VAL A 295 -20.57 5.69 -1.24
C VAL A 295 -19.14 5.26 -1.00
N CYS A 296 -18.83 4.90 0.24
CA CYS A 296 -17.59 4.22 0.61
C CYS A 296 -17.93 2.87 1.23
N SER A 297 -17.33 1.80 0.71
CA SER A 297 -17.59 0.44 1.17
C SER A 297 -16.70 -0.01 2.33
N SER A 298 -16.02 0.91 3.00
CA SER A 298 -15.18 0.65 4.17
C SER A 298 -15.95 0.84 5.48
N ASP A 299 -15.56 0.11 6.51
CA ASP A 299 -16.09 0.24 7.87
C ASP A 299 -15.56 1.52 8.53
N ILE A 300 -16.43 2.50 8.71
CA ILE A 300 -16.06 3.81 9.26
C ILE A 300 -15.48 3.72 10.68
N GLU A 301 -15.99 2.83 11.53
CA GLU A 301 -15.53 2.73 12.92
C GLU A 301 -14.10 2.20 12.99
N LYS A 302 -13.72 1.34 12.05
CA LYS A 302 -12.35 0.87 11.91
C LYS A 302 -11.44 1.92 11.28
N LEU A 303 -11.93 2.66 10.27
CA LEU A 303 -11.17 3.76 9.67
C LEU A 303 -10.82 4.86 10.67
N LYS A 304 -11.72 5.19 11.59
CA LYS A 304 -11.48 6.18 12.65
C LYS A 304 -10.30 5.81 13.56
N GLN A 305 -9.97 4.51 13.67
CA GLN A 305 -8.90 4.01 14.52
C GLN A 305 -7.51 4.19 13.89
N SER A 306 -7.39 4.26 12.56
CA SER A 306 -6.11 4.48 11.87
C SER A 306 -5.87 5.93 11.47
N ALA A 307 -4.60 6.32 11.28
CA ALA A 307 -4.26 7.69 10.89
C ALA A 307 -4.70 7.97 9.44
N GLU A 308 -4.43 7.00 8.56
CA GLU A 308 -4.78 6.98 7.14
C GLU A 308 -6.29 7.05 6.96
N GLY A 309 -7.05 6.28 7.74
CA GLY A 309 -8.50 6.28 7.70
C GLY A 309 -9.09 7.64 8.12
N ARG A 310 -8.51 8.30 9.13
CA ARG A 310 -8.92 9.66 9.52
C ARG A 310 -8.63 10.69 8.44
N VAL A 311 -7.47 10.64 7.79
CA VAL A 311 -7.14 11.51 6.64
C VAL A 311 -8.10 11.28 5.48
N PHE A 312 -8.42 10.01 5.19
CA PHE A 312 -9.34 9.63 4.12
C PHE A 312 -10.78 10.13 4.38
N ILE A 313 -11.32 9.91 5.59
CA ILE A 313 -12.63 10.45 5.99
C ILE A 313 -12.62 11.98 5.87
N LYS A 314 -11.56 12.65 6.35
CA LYS A 314 -11.43 14.10 6.22
C LYS A 314 -11.53 14.55 4.77
N SER A 315 -10.81 13.91 3.86
CA SER A 315 -10.85 14.22 2.42
C SER A 315 -12.27 14.14 1.85
N LEU A 316 -13.00 13.07 2.15
CA LEU A 316 -14.39 12.92 1.70
C LEU A 316 -15.30 14.01 2.28
N THR A 317 -15.14 14.34 3.57
CA THR A 317 -15.95 15.39 4.23
C THR A 317 -15.65 16.80 3.75
N ASP A 318 -14.40 17.09 3.39
CA ASP A 318 -14.00 18.36 2.82
C ASP A 318 -14.64 18.54 1.44
N TYR A 319 -14.61 17.49 0.61
CA TYR A 319 -15.33 17.46 -0.67
C TYR A 319 -16.82 17.70 -0.50
N ALA A 320 -17.48 17.03 0.47
CA ALA A 320 -18.89 17.24 0.74
C ALA A 320 -19.22 18.67 1.22
N ALA A 321 -18.26 19.36 1.82
CA ALA A 321 -18.36 20.75 2.23
C ALA A 321 -17.94 21.75 1.13
N GLY A 322 -17.53 21.29 -0.05
CA GLY A 322 -17.04 22.12 -1.15
C GLY A 322 -15.68 22.78 -0.88
N ARG A 323 -14.84 22.14 -0.06
CA ARG A 323 -13.48 22.57 0.29
C ARG A 323 -12.42 21.78 -0.47
#